data_AF-A0A1D7WAX6-F1
#
_entry.id   AF-A0A1D7WAX6-F1
#
_cell.length_a   1.000
_cell.length_b   1.000
_cell.length_c   1.000
_cell.angle_alpha   90.00
_cell.angle_beta   90.00
_cell.angle_gamma   90.00
#
_symmetry.space_group_name_H-M   'P 1'
#
loop_
_entity.id
_entity.type
_entity.pdbx_description
1 polymer ?
#
loop_
_entity_poly.entity_id
_entity_poly.type
_entity_poly.pdbx_seq_one_letter_code
_entity_poly.pdbx_strand_id
1 'polypeptide(L)'
;MLLQKDKNIFLESETTNKLPLSSNAQQKTCIHKVDDIMKEKEKFLDSISLAIIQSDKRSKQAFELSIKEVGDLYLEKLHICKDVFNEYSLEEQVDKMLKIRDELSKEDLSKHSAYQEKVREIIDKKFNLTLSQLKQEEEIKQDIEFLLHKCEFYLIDDDSYLENKFRKKLKMIIDQYGINVSESTIYKIISLGKEVSKHSREFTKDKLSYEFKSKREYNLKKFENLVFSTISVYHFGEIVNEVREKSKYNKFDKDFAIAVSKLINHTHVDLKSLEIEVNLFIRDCLFSTLSDSDLKYFKSKNYHKYIAQYLFDLCIAINEKCFPVTTEDICDLFNYQL
;
A
#
# COMPACT_ATOMS: atom_id res chain seq x y z
N MET A 1 -45.58 37.44 36.27
CA MET A 1 -45.60 37.61 37.74
C MET A 1 -45.05 36.33 38.33
N LEU A 2 -43.86 36.42 38.93
CA LEU A 2 -43.15 35.34 39.62
C LEU A 2 -43.97 34.84 40.82
N LEU A 3 -43.91 33.53 41.11
CA LEU A 3 -43.32 33.03 42.35
C LEU A 3 -43.27 31.49 42.35
N GLN A 4 -42.04 30.97 42.40
CA GLN A 4 -41.69 29.62 42.84
C GLN A 4 -41.91 29.48 44.36
N LYS A 5 -42.17 28.25 44.83
CA LYS A 5 -41.36 27.59 45.89
C LYS A 5 -41.79 26.14 46.13
N ASP A 6 -40.87 25.24 45.72
CA ASP A 6 -40.20 24.20 46.50
C ASP A 6 -40.97 23.06 47.24
N LYS A 7 -40.60 21.84 46.81
CA LYS A 7 -40.05 20.69 47.59
C LYS A 7 -40.98 19.97 48.59
N ASN A 8 -41.02 18.63 48.72
CA ASN A 8 -40.02 17.58 48.52
C ASN A 8 -40.68 16.18 48.70
N ILE A 9 -40.23 15.16 47.94
CA ILE A 9 -39.85 13.75 48.28
C ILE A 9 -40.87 12.90 49.12
N PHE A 10 -41.23 11.64 48.84
CA PHE A 10 -40.43 10.41 48.66
C PHE A 10 -41.30 9.24 48.15
N LEU A 11 -40.58 8.25 47.63
CA LEU A 11 -40.99 7.04 46.90
C LEU A 11 -42.09 6.17 47.55
N GLU A 12 -42.90 5.56 46.69
CA GLU A 12 -43.38 4.18 46.88
C GLU A 12 -43.17 3.35 45.61
N SER A 13 -42.77 2.11 45.87
CA SER A 13 -42.26 1.06 44.99
C SER A 13 -43.36 0.30 44.25
N GLU A 14 -43.08 -0.13 43.02
CA GLU A 14 -43.58 -1.43 42.55
C GLU A 14 -42.64 -2.06 41.52
N THR A 15 -42.19 -3.24 41.87
CA THR A 15 -41.31 -4.14 41.13
C THR A 15 -41.99 -4.69 39.88
N THR A 16 -41.49 -4.34 38.70
CA THR A 16 -41.76 -5.11 37.47
C THR A 16 -40.47 -5.70 36.93
N ASN A 17 -40.40 -7.03 37.01
CA ASN A 17 -39.50 -7.88 36.25
C ASN A 17 -39.47 -7.44 34.77
N LYS A 18 -38.34 -6.90 34.32
CA LYS A 18 -38.03 -6.80 32.89
C LYS A 18 -36.85 -7.73 32.60
N LEU A 19 -37.15 -8.80 31.86
CA LEU A 19 -36.16 -9.54 31.09
C LEU A 19 -35.35 -8.54 30.24
N PRO A 20 -34.02 -8.71 30.11
CA PRO A 20 -33.26 -7.97 29.12
C PRO A 20 -33.54 -8.55 27.74
N LEU A 21 -34.28 -7.78 26.93
CA LEU A 21 -34.44 -7.99 25.49
C LEU A 21 -33.10 -7.70 24.79
N SER A 22 -32.50 -8.78 24.29
CA SER A 22 -31.56 -8.93 23.18
C SER A 22 -30.56 -7.80 22.90
N SER A 23 -29.33 -8.04 23.32
CA SER A 23 -28.07 -7.43 22.87
C SER A 23 -27.69 -7.84 21.42
N ASN A 24 -28.58 -7.62 20.45
CA ASN A 24 -28.32 -7.90 19.02
C ASN A 24 -28.34 -6.62 18.17
N ALA A 25 -27.73 -5.55 18.68
CA ALA A 25 -27.40 -4.37 17.90
C ALA A 25 -25.89 -4.31 17.68
N GLN A 26 -25.49 -4.77 16.49
CA GLN A 26 -24.41 -4.19 15.69
C GLN A 26 -22.97 -4.25 16.25
N GLN A 27 -22.34 -5.41 16.10
CA GLN A 27 -20.96 -5.49 15.65
C GLN A 27 -20.93 -6.37 14.39
N LYS A 28 -21.28 -5.77 13.24
CA LYS A 28 -20.85 -6.30 11.95
C LYS A 28 -19.39 -5.86 11.77
N THR A 29 -18.44 -6.63 12.27
CA THR A 29 -17.07 -6.56 11.79
C THR A 29 -17.08 -7.00 10.33
N CYS A 30 -16.92 -6.04 9.42
CA CYS A 30 -16.78 -6.30 8.00
C CYS A 30 -15.41 -6.96 7.80
N ILE A 31 -15.38 -8.29 7.75
CA ILE A 31 -14.17 -9.04 7.44
C ILE A 31 -13.95 -8.92 5.93
N HIS A 32 -13.22 -7.88 5.52
CA HIS A 32 -12.70 -7.77 4.16
C HIS A 32 -11.68 -8.91 3.95
N LYS A 33 -11.76 -9.63 2.84
CA LYS A 33 -10.70 -10.60 2.49
C LYS A 33 -9.38 -9.83 2.34
N VAL A 34 -8.24 -10.49 2.56
CA VAL A 34 -6.91 -9.86 2.37
C VAL A 34 -6.82 -9.16 1.02
N ASP A 35 -7.35 -9.80 -0.02
CA ASP A 35 -7.41 -9.23 -1.38
C ASP A 35 -8.26 -7.95 -1.48
N ASP A 36 -9.32 -7.84 -0.68
CA ASP A 36 -10.19 -6.67 -0.67
C ASP A 36 -9.50 -5.50 0.04
N ILE A 37 -8.82 -5.76 1.17
CA ILE A 37 -8.02 -4.76 1.89
C ILE A 37 -6.86 -4.26 1.02
N MET A 38 -6.16 -5.17 0.33
CA MET A 38 -5.06 -4.79 -0.57
C MET A 38 -5.56 -3.98 -1.77
N LYS A 39 -6.71 -4.31 -2.35
CA LYS A 39 -7.32 -3.51 -3.42
C LYS A 39 -7.77 -2.14 -2.95
N GLU A 40 -8.32 -2.03 -1.75
CA GLU A 40 -8.70 -0.74 -1.16
C GLU A 40 -7.46 0.11 -0.86
N LYS A 41 -6.39 -0.52 -0.37
CA LYS A 41 -5.08 0.09 -0.20
C LYS A 41 -4.53 0.62 -1.53
N GLU A 42 -4.53 -0.18 -2.59
CA GLU A 42 -4.06 0.25 -3.91
C GLU A 42 -4.84 1.43 -4.45
N LYS A 43 -6.18 1.37 -4.41
CA LYS A 43 -7.05 2.49 -4.86
C LYS A 43 -6.79 3.76 -4.07
N PHE A 44 -6.55 3.63 -2.77
CA PHE A 44 -6.19 4.75 -1.92
C PHE A 44 -4.85 5.36 -2.34
N LEU A 45 -3.82 4.53 -2.46
CA LEU A 45 -2.48 4.98 -2.84
C LEU A 45 -2.49 5.66 -4.22
N ASP A 46 -3.25 5.13 -5.18
CA ASP A 46 -3.45 5.76 -6.49
C ASP A 46 -4.12 7.14 -6.35
N SER A 47 -5.18 7.22 -5.55
CA SER A 47 -5.94 8.45 -5.34
C SER A 47 -5.13 9.56 -4.65
N ILE A 48 -4.27 9.19 -3.69
CA ILE A 48 -3.38 10.11 -2.99
C ILE A 48 -2.19 10.49 -3.86
N SER A 49 -1.61 9.54 -4.60
CA SER A 49 -0.51 9.80 -5.55
C SER A 49 -0.89 10.90 -6.53
N LEU A 50 -2.07 10.79 -7.16
CA LEU A 50 -2.59 11.82 -8.07
C LEU A 50 -2.74 13.18 -7.40
N ALA A 51 -3.22 13.22 -6.16
CA ALA A 51 -3.43 14.47 -5.44
C ALA A 51 -2.10 15.13 -5.03
N ILE A 52 -1.10 14.34 -4.60
CA ILE A 52 0.25 14.83 -4.29
C ILE A 52 0.89 15.42 -5.55
N ILE A 53 0.89 14.68 -6.67
CA ILE A 53 1.48 15.12 -7.94
C ILE A 53 0.84 16.42 -8.44
N GLN A 54 -0.49 16.52 -8.37
CA GLN A 54 -1.22 17.73 -8.81
C GLN A 54 -1.03 18.93 -7.87
N SER A 55 -0.72 18.69 -6.59
CA SER A 55 -0.45 19.73 -5.60
C SER A 55 0.91 20.41 -5.78
N ASP A 56 1.89 19.74 -6.41
CA ASP A 56 3.25 20.24 -6.60
C ASP A 56 3.39 21.22 -7.78
N LYS A 57 2.38 22.07 -7.97
CA LYS A 57 2.22 23.01 -9.11
C LYS A 57 3.24 24.16 -9.18
N ARG A 58 4.43 24.04 -8.59
CA ARG A 58 5.27 25.19 -8.23
C ARG A 58 5.97 25.90 -9.39
N SER A 59 5.21 26.86 -9.96
CA SER A 59 5.62 28.26 -9.88
C SER A 59 5.44 28.79 -8.45
N LYS A 60 6.28 29.72 -8.02
CA LYS A 60 6.43 30.24 -6.64
C LYS A 60 5.15 30.75 -5.92
N GLN A 61 4.00 30.86 -6.59
CA GLN A 61 2.70 31.21 -5.99
C GLN A 61 1.89 30.00 -5.50
N ALA A 62 2.24 28.77 -5.88
CA ALA A 62 1.54 27.54 -5.44
C ALA A 62 1.91 27.08 -4.01
N PHE A 63 2.69 27.87 -3.26
CA PHE A 63 2.92 27.65 -1.83
C PHE A 63 1.71 28.03 -0.95
N GLU A 64 0.66 28.61 -1.56
CA GLU A 64 -0.59 29.02 -0.89
C GLU A 64 -1.77 28.08 -1.15
N LEU A 65 -1.58 26.87 -1.70
CA LEU A 65 -2.43 25.76 -1.23
C LEU A 65 -1.87 25.39 0.14
N SER A 66 -2.48 25.95 1.16
CA SER A 66 -2.05 25.77 2.55
C SER A 66 -2.03 24.28 2.88
N ILE A 67 -1.16 23.87 3.82
CA ILE A 67 -1.15 22.53 4.42
C ILE A 67 -2.58 22.06 4.78
N LYS A 68 -3.45 23.02 5.09
CA LYS A 68 -4.87 22.84 5.39
C LYS A 68 -5.72 22.40 4.18
N GLU A 69 -5.54 22.94 2.98
CA GLU A 69 -6.36 22.54 1.81
C GLU A 69 -5.95 21.18 1.25
N VAL A 70 -4.64 20.89 1.28
CA VAL A 70 -4.09 19.57 0.97
C VAL A 70 -4.55 18.56 2.02
N GLY A 71 -4.48 18.93 3.30
CA GLY A 71 -5.07 18.21 4.42
C GLY A 71 -6.55 17.93 4.20
N ASP A 72 -7.39 18.94 4.01
CA ASP A 72 -8.85 18.84 3.86
C ASP A 72 -9.26 17.93 2.69
N LEU A 73 -8.55 18.00 1.56
CA LEU A 73 -8.78 17.13 0.40
C LEU A 73 -8.35 15.68 0.69
N TYR A 74 -7.32 15.48 1.52
CA TYR A 74 -6.95 14.17 2.05
C TYR A 74 -7.93 13.68 3.10
N LEU A 75 -8.43 14.53 4.01
CA LEU A 75 -9.42 14.18 5.03
C LEU A 75 -10.69 13.59 4.39
N GLU A 76 -11.15 14.19 3.29
CA GLU A 76 -12.28 13.68 2.51
C GLU A 76 -12.00 12.27 1.95
N LYS A 77 -10.81 12.04 1.38
CA LYS A 77 -10.42 10.72 0.85
C LYS A 77 -10.09 9.69 1.93
N LEU A 78 -9.55 10.12 3.06
CA LEU A 78 -9.17 9.29 4.21
C LEU A 78 -10.39 8.77 4.97
N HIS A 79 -11.48 9.52 4.99
CA HIS A 79 -12.75 9.04 5.53
C HIS A 79 -13.27 7.78 4.84
N ILE A 80 -12.94 7.56 3.56
CA ILE A 80 -13.35 6.39 2.79
C ILE A 80 -12.51 5.15 3.16
N CYS A 81 -11.28 5.31 3.66
CA CYS A 81 -10.33 4.22 3.90
C CYS A 81 -9.94 4.03 5.38
N LYS A 82 -10.77 4.49 6.32
CA LYS A 82 -10.48 4.44 7.78
C LYS A 82 -10.00 3.07 8.27
N ASP A 83 -10.44 1.99 7.64
CA ASP A 83 -10.11 0.63 8.07
C ASP A 83 -8.75 0.13 7.57
N VAL A 84 -8.18 0.71 6.50
CA VAL A 84 -6.94 0.22 5.87
C VAL A 84 -5.67 0.78 6.54
N PHE A 85 -5.76 1.98 7.11
CA PHE A 85 -4.64 2.69 7.76
C PHE A 85 -4.96 3.10 9.20
N ASN A 86 -5.80 2.32 9.88
CA ASN A 86 -6.22 2.58 11.26
C ASN A 86 -5.05 2.60 12.28
N GLU A 87 -3.88 2.08 11.89
CA GLU A 87 -2.66 2.10 12.69
C GLU A 87 -2.02 3.50 12.78
N TYR A 88 -2.41 4.43 11.91
CA TYR A 88 -1.94 5.81 11.92
C TYR A 88 -3.07 6.77 12.28
N SER A 89 -2.78 7.72 13.15
CA SER A 89 -3.65 8.89 13.35
C SER A 89 -3.74 9.72 12.08
N LEU A 90 -4.80 10.53 11.98
CA LEU A 90 -5.01 11.41 10.85
C LEU A 90 -3.86 12.40 10.64
N GLU A 91 -3.33 12.91 11.75
CA GLU A 91 -2.16 13.80 11.78
C GLU A 91 -0.90 13.11 11.23
N GLU A 92 -0.63 11.86 11.63
CA GLU A 92 0.50 11.07 11.12
C GLU A 92 0.36 10.75 9.63
N GLN A 93 -0.86 10.45 9.16
CA GLN A 93 -1.12 10.20 7.75
C GLN A 93 -0.83 11.45 6.91
N VAL A 94 -1.27 12.64 7.37
CA VAL A 94 -0.97 13.91 6.70
C VAL A 94 0.52 14.20 6.70
N ASP A 95 1.22 14.03 7.83
CA ASP A 95 2.67 14.27 7.93
C ASP A 95 3.48 13.39 6.96
N LYS A 96 3.16 12.10 6.87
CA LYS A 96 3.77 11.17 5.91
C LYS A 96 3.57 11.61 4.46
N MET A 97 2.38 12.09 4.11
CA MET A 97 2.11 12.60 2.75
C MET A 97 2.90 13.88 2.46
N LEU A 98 3.01 14.80 3.42
CA LEU A 98 3.80 16.02 3.27
C LEU A 98 5.28 15.70 3.06
N LYS A 99 5.82 14.73 3.79
CA LYS A 99 7.18 14.24 3.60
C LYS A 99 7.43 13.75 2.16
N ILE A 100 6.52 12.95 1.62
CA ILE A 100 6.63 12.44 0.24
C ILE A 100 6.58 13.56 -0.78
N ARG A 101 5.67 14.53 -0.60
CA ARG A 101 5.60 15.71 -1.46
C ARG A 101 6.93 16.49 -1.45
N ASP A 102 7.51 16.69 -0.28
CA ASP A 102 8.77 17.41 -0.15
C ASP A 102 9.95 16.62 -0.75
N GLU A 103 9.91 15.29 -0.75
CA GLU A 103 10.86 14.45 -1.50
C GLU A 103 10.69 14.58 -3.01
N LEU A 104 9.45 14.50 -3.52
CA LEU A 104 9.15 14.67 -4.95
C LEU A 104 9.64 16.01 -5.49
N SER A 105 9.46 17.09 -4.72
CA SER A 105 9.89 18.43 -5.14
C SER A 105 11.42 18.58 -5.31
N LYS A 106 12.21 17.64 -4.78
CA LYS A 106 13.67 17.63 -4.88
C LYS A 106 14.16 16.77 -6.05
N GLU A 107 13.30 15.94 -6.63
CA GLU A 107 13.66 14.95 -7.64
C GLU A 107 13.09 15.37 -8.99
N ASP A 108 13.96 15.66 -9.96
CA ASP A 108 13.56 16.06 -11.30
C ASP A 108 13.58 14.83 -12.22
N LEU A 109 12.44 14.16 -12.33
CA LEU A 109 12.32 12.89 -13.04
C LEU A 109 12.49 13.06 -14.57
N SER A 110 12.20 14.24 -15.11
CA SER A 110 12.40 14.56 -16.53
C SER A 110 13.86 14.74 -16.90
N LYS A 111 14.73 15.06 -15.93
CA LYS A 111 16.19 15.10 -16.11
C LYS A 111 16.83 13.72 -16.09
N HIS A 112 16.07 12.64 -15.98
CA HIS A 112 16.62 11.30 -16.15
C HIS A 112 17.34 11.22 -17.51
N SER A 113 18.63 10.89 -17.49
CA SER A 113 19.52 10.98 -18.66
C SER A 113 18.97 10.26 -19.90
N ALA A 114 18.26 9.15 -19.69
CA ALA A 114 17.58 8.41 -20.74
C ALA A 114 16.54 9.24 -21.53
N TYR A 115 15.79 10.14 -20.89
CA TYR A 115 14.80 10.97 -21.61
C TYR A 115 15.49 12.08 -22.41
N GLN A 116 16.50 12.73 -21.83
CA GLN A 116 17.30 13.73 -22.53
C GLN A 116 17.99 13.14 -23.76
N GLU A 117 18.56 11.94 -23.62
CA GLU A 117 19.19 11.23 -24.74
C GLU A 117 18.18 10.89 -25.84
N LYS A 118 16.98 10.40 -25.48
CA LYS A 118 15.91 10.12 -26.46
C LYS A 118 15.43 11.39 -27.16
N VAL A 119 15.34 12.54 -26.47
CA VAL A 119 14.98 13.84 -27.08
C VAL A 119 16.04 14.26 -28.08
N ARG A 120 17.33 14.20 -27.69
CA ARG A 120 18.45 14.49 -28.59
C ARG A 120 18.41 13.58 -29.82
N GLU A 121 18.23 12.28 -29.63
CA GLU A 121 18.13 11.33 -30.75
C GLU A 121 16.98 11.66 -31.70
N ILE A 122 15.83 12.07 -31.16
CA ILE A 122 14.67 12.47 -31.99
C ILE A 122 14.98 13.73 -32.79
N ILE A 123 15.59 14.74 -32.19
CA ILE A 123 15.92 16.00 -32.85
C ILE A 123 17.00 15.76 -33.90
N ASP A 124 18.12 15.18 -33.52
CA ASP A 124 19.30 15.00 -34.38
C ASP A 124 19.00 14.10 -35.59
N LYS A 125 18.12 13.09 -35.44
CA LYS A 125 17.81 12.14 -36.53
C LYS A 125 16.56 12.45 -37.33
N LYS A 126 15.61 13.23 -36.79
CA LYS A 126 14.26 13.37 -37.39
C LYS A 126 13.82 14.81 -37.62
N PHE A 127 14.53 15.79 -37.08
CA PHE A 127 14.29 17.18 -37.40
C PHE A 127 15.23 17.53 -38.56
N ASN A 128 14.66 17.77 -39.75
CA ASN A 128 15.45 18.19 -40.91
C ASN A 128 15.84 19.68 -40.75
N LEU A 129 16.78 19.94 -39.83
CA LEU A 129 17.18 21.30 -39.47
C LEU A 129 17.98 21.95 -40.59
N THR A 130 17.64 23.21 -40.90
CA THR A 130 18.43 24.09 -41.75
C THR A 130 19.66 24.61 -41.00
N LEU A 131 20.63 25.19 -41.73
CA LEU A 131 21.84 25.79 -41.15
C LEU A 131 21.57 26.89 -40.10
N SER A 132 20.48 27.63 -40.24
CA SER A 132 20.06 28.62 -39.23
C SER A 132 19.41 27.97 -38.02
N GLN A 133 18.69 26.85 -38.20
CA GLN A 133 18.04 26.11 -37.11
C GLN A 133 19.03 25.26 -36.31
N LEU A 134 20.13 24.79 -36.91
CA LEU A 134 21.22 24.13 -36.19
C LEU A 134 21.82 25.04 -35.09
N LYS A 135 21.80 26.35 -35.29
CA LYS A 135 22.23 27.32 -34.26
C LYS A 135 21.24 27.44 -33.10
N GLN A 136 20.00 27.02 -33.29
CA GLN A 136 18.89 27.06 -32.32
C GLN A 136 18.55 25.66 -31.78
N GLU A 137 19.29 24.63 -32.19
CA GLU A 137 19.03 23.24 -31.83
C GLU A 137 18.96 23.02 -30.32
N GLU A 138 19.86 23.67 -29.58
CA GLU A 138 19.91 23.60 -28.13
C GLU A 138 18.70 24.28 -27.48
N GLU A 139 18.19 25.37 -28.04
CA GLU A 139 16.97 26.03 -27.55
C GLU A 139 15.74 25.15 -27.79
N ILE A 140 15.64 24.51 -28.95
CA ILE A 140 14.57 23.55 -29.29
C ILE A 140 14.59 22.37 -28.30
N LYS A 141 15.78 21.84 -28.01
CA LYS A 141 15.99 20.78 -27.01
C LYS A 141 15.45 21.22 -25.65
N GLN A 142 15.86 22.40 -25.18
CA GLN A 142 15.45 22.94 -23.89
C GLN A 142 13.94 23.18 -23.80
N ASP A 143 13.30 23.70 -24.85
CA ASP A 143 11.85 23.92 -24.87
C ASP A 143 11.05 22.61 -24.84
N ILE A 144 11.52 21.59 -25.56
CA ILE A 144 10.90 20.26 -25.55
C ILE A 144 11.13 19.58 -24.19
N GLU A 145 12.34 19.65 -23.63
CA GLU A 145 12.65 19.14 -22.30
C GLU A 145 11.79 19.82 -21.22
N PHE A 146 11.63 21.14 -21.30
CA PHE A 146 10.75 21.89 -20.41
C PHE A 146 9.27 21.49 -20.56
N LEU A 147 8.83 21.15 -21.78
CA LEU A 147 7.50 20.63 -22.01
C LEU A 147 7.34 19.21 -21.43
N LEU A 148 8.35 18.35 -21.53
CA LEU A 148 8.37 17.02 -20.92
C LEU A 148 8.38 17.08 -19.40
N HIS A 149 9.13 18.02 -18.80
CA HIS A 149 9.11 18.26 -17.36
C HIS A 149 7.70 18.52 -16.83
N LYS A 150 6.86 19.23 -17.61
CA LYS A 150 5.46 19.42 -17.23
C LYS A 150 4.67 18.11 -17.15
N CYS A 151 5.06 17.06 -17.86
CA CYS A 151 4.37 15.76 -17.82
C CYS A 151 4.58 15.02 -16.50
N GLU A 152 5.55 15.40 -15.67
CA GLU A 152 5.69 14.89 -14.30
C GLU A 152 4.47 15.22 -13.44
N PHE A 153 3.85 16.38 -13.72
CA PHE A 153 2.74 16.93 -12.94
C PHE A 153 1.40 16.90 -13.70
N TYR A 154 1.45 17.04 -15.03
CA TYR A 154 0.30 16.92 -15.93
C TYR A 154 0.31 15.55 -16.55
N LEU A 155 -0.21 14.57 -15.81
CA LEU A 155 -0.22 13.17 -16.20
C LEU A 155 -1.02 12.96 -17.51
N ILE A 156 -0.31 12.83 -18.63
CA ILE A 156 -0.90 12.70 -19.97
C ILE A 156 -1.08 11.25 -20.41
N ASP A 157 -0.66 10.29 -19.60
CA ASP A 157 -0.69 8.86 -19.90
C ASP A 157 -2.12 8.32 -20.02
N ASP A 158 -3.04 8.81 -19.17
CA ASP A 158 -4.45 8.39 -19.16
C ASP A 158 -5.47 9.52 -19.41
N ASP A 159 -5.01 10.75 -19.69
CA ASP A 159 -5.89 11.91 -19.91
C ASP A 159 -5.78 12.44 -21.35
N SER A 160 -6.79 12.09 -22.17
CA SER A 160 -6.86 12.52 -23.58
C SER A 160 -6.94 14.05 -23.76
N TYR A 161 -7.48 14.78 -22.80
CA TYR A 161 -7.55 16.24 -22.85
C TYR A 161 -6.16 16.85 -22.59
N LEU A 162 -5.45 16.37 -21.56
CA LEU A 162 -4.09 16.82 -21.26
C LEU A 162 -3.10 16.40 -22.35
N GLU A 163 -3.22 15.20 -22.92
CA GLU A 163 -2.44 14.76 -24.07
C GLU A 163 -2.62 15.71 -25.27
N ASN A 164 -3.87 16.06 -25.60
CA ASN A 164 -4.16 17.00 -26.68
C ASN A 164 -3.61 18.40 -26.39
N LYS A 165 -3.64 18.84 -25.14
CA LYS A 165 -3.04 20.12 -24.72
C LYS A 165 -1.52 20.10 -24.85
N PHE A 166 -0.86 19.00 -24.48
CA PHE A 166 0.57 18.78 -24.67
C PHE A 166 0.93 18.82 -26.15
N ARG A 167 0.21 18.05 -26.98
CA ARG A 167 0.37 18.01 -28.45
C ARG A 167 0.29 19.40 -29.08
N LYS A 168 -0.70 20.22 -28.67
CA LYS A 168 -0.83 21.61 -29.17
C LYS A 168 0.39 22.45 -28.82
N LYS A 169 0.87 22.38 -27.58
CA LYS A 169 2.08 23.11 -27.15
C LYS A 169 3.33 22.66 -27.89
N LEU A 170 3.49 21.36 -28.11
CA LEU A 170 4.59 20.82 -28.90
C LEU A 170 4.57 21.35 -30.34
N LYS A 171 3.40 21.39 -30.98
CA LYS A 171 3.24 21.99 -32.31
C LYS A 171 3.60 23.48 -32.31
N MET A 172 3.20 24.23 -31.29
CA MET A 172 3.59 25.65 -31.16
C MET A 172 5.11 25.84 -31.06
N ILE A 173 5.83 25.00 -30.30
CA ILE A 173 7.30 25.04 -30.23
C ILE A 173 7.89 24.75 -31.61
N ILE A 174 7.43 23.69 -32.27
CA ILE A 174 7.88 23.31 -33.62
C ILE A 174 7.68 24.45 -34.63
N ASP A 175 6.50 25.08 -34.62
CA ASP A 175 6.13 26.17 -35.51
C ASP A 175 6.94 27.44 -35.23
N GLN A 176 7.24 27.74 -33.95
CA GLN A 176 8.06 28.88 -33.52
C GLN A 176 9.46 28.85 -34.16
N TYR A 177 10.04 27.66 -34.33
CA TYR A 177 11.34 27.48 -34.96
C TYR A 177 11.25 27.17 -36.47
N GLY A 178 10.04 27.18 -37.05
CA GLY A 178 9.81 26.92 -38.48
C GLY A 178 10.25 25.52 -38.93
N ILE A 179 10.16 24.52 -38.05
CA ILE A 179 10.64 23.17 -38.33
C ILE A 179 9.50 22.35 -38.93
N ASN A 180 9.76 21.68 -40.04
CA ASN A 180 8.81 20.71 -40.57
C ASN A 180 9.08 19.33 -39.96
N VAL A 181 8.16 18.83 -39.15
CA VAL A 181 8.30 17.56 -38.45
C VAL A 181 7.13 16.64 -38.80
N SER A 182 7.43 15.37 -39.09
CA SER A 182 6.39 14.39 -39.36
C SER A 182 5.52 14.15 -38.13
N GLU A 183 4.25 13.80 -38.36
CA GLU A 183 3.33 13.43 -37.29
C GLU A 183 3.85 12.23 -36.47
N SER A 184 4.59 11.31 -37.10
CA SER A 184 5.24 10.19 -36.39
C SER A 184 6.28 10.63 -35.36
N THR A 185 6.97 11.74 -35.61
CA THR A 185 7.96 12.31 -34.69
C THR A 185 7.26 12.98 -33.50
N ILE A 186 6.16 13.69 -33.77
CA ILE A 186 5.30 14.28 -32.73
C ILE A 186 4.79 13.16 -31.81
N TYR A 187 4.31 12.05 -32.36
CA TYR A 187 3.89 10.88 -31.57
C TYR A 187 5.01 10.33 -30.69
N LYS A 188 6.27 10.31 -31.15
CA LYS A 188 7.41 9.83 -30.34
C LYS A 188 7.65 10.74 -29.13
N ILE A 189 7.57 12.06 -29.29
CA ILE A 189 7.72 13.00 -28.19
C ILE A 189 6.53 12.90 -27.22
N ILE A 190 5.31 12.71 -27.72
CA ILE A 190 4.13 12.44 -26.88
C ILE A 190 4.32 11.15 -26.07
N SER A 191 4.84 10.08 -26.70
CA SER A 191 5.14 8.82 -26.02
C SER A 191 6.14 9.03 -24.88
N LEU A 192 7.16 9.86 -25.08
CA LEU A 192 8.08 10.23 -23.99
C LEU A 192 7.38 10.96 -22.86
N GLY A 193 6.48 11.90 -23.17
CA GLY A 193 5.68 12.57 -22.14
C GLY A 193 4.83 11.57 -21.33
N LYS A 194 4.25 10.56 -21.98
CA LYS A 194 3.50 9.47 -21.30
C LYS A 194 4.42 8.62 -20.42
N GLU A 195 5.61 8.28 -20.88
CA GLU A 195 6.62 7.57 -20.08
C GLU A 195 6.98 8.35 -18.82
N VAL A 196 7.23 9.67 -18.94
CA VAL A 196 7.50 10.56 -17.80
C VAL A 196 6.32 10.60 -16.83
N SER A 197 5.09 10.76 -17.32
CA SER A 197 3.88 10.75 -16.48
C SER A 197 3.72 9.44 -15.72
N LYS A 198 3.89 8.30 -16.41
CA LYS A 198 3.80 6.98 -15.79
C LYS A 198 4.88 6.80 -14.72
N HIS A 199 6.11 7.19 -15.01
CA HIS A 199 7.22 7.07 -14.07
C HIS A 199 7.01 7.94 -12.81
N SER A 200 6.54 9.18 -12.98
CA SER A 200 6.18 10.07 -11.85
C SER A 200 5.11 9.44 -10.95
N ARG A 201 4.08 8.83 -11.55
CA ARG A 201 3.01 8.15 -10.83
C ARG A 201 3.51 6.94 -10.06
N GLU A 202 4.30 6.08 -10.72
CA GLU A 202 4.89 4.87 -10.11
C GLU A 202 5.83 5.23 -8.96
N PHE A 203 6.74 6.17 -9.18
CA PHE A 203 7.66 6.65 -8.15
C PHE A 203 6.92 7.19 -6.93
N THR A 204 5.90 8.02 -7.12
CA THR A 204 5.07 8.55 -6.03
C THR A 204 4.34 7.44 -5.29
N LYS A 205 3.79 6.46 -6.02
CA LYS A 205 3.09 5.30 -5.43
C LYS A 205 4.03 4.43 -4.61
N ASP A 206 5.26 4.22 -5.06
CA ASP A 206 6.27 3.46 -4.32
C ASP A 206 6.67 4.15 -3.02
N LYS A 207 6.85 5.48 -3.06
CA LYS A 207 7.13 6.29 -1.87
C LYS A 207 5.99 6.25 -0.86
N LEU A 208 4.74 6.39 -1.33
CA LEU A 208 3.56 6.22 -0.49
C LEU A 208 3.49 4.81 0.10
N SER A 209 3.68 3.78 -0.71
CA SER A 209 3.66 2.39 -0.25
C SER A 209 4.70 2.11 0.83
N TYR A 210 5.88 2.74 0.71
CA TYR A 210 6.94 2.63 1.70
C TYR A 210 6.60 3.35 3.01
N GLU A 211 6.14 4.60 2.95
CA GLU A 211 5.80 5.38 4.16
C GLU A 211 4.55 4.86 4.87
N PHE A 212 3.59 4.34 4.12
CA PHE A 212 2.35 3.71 4.62
C PHE A 212 2.47 2.18 4.66
N LYS A 213 3.68 1.68 4.87
CA LYS A 213 3.91 0.25 5.03
C LYS A 213 3.42 -0.19 6.40
N SER A 214 2.43 -1.08 6.42
CA SER A 214 1.86 -1.58 7.65
C SER A 214 2.84 -2.39 8.47
N LYS A 215 2.62 -2.46 9.79
CA LYS A 215 3.36 -3.39 10.67
C LYS A 215 3.38 -4.81 10.11
N ARG A 216 2.24 -5.27 9.56
CA ARG A 216 2.12 -6.55 8.88
C ARG A 216 3.06 -6.68 7.69
N GLU A 217 3.09 -5.75 6.76
CA GLU A 217 4.00 -5.81 5.60
C GLU A 217 5.46 -5.73 6.01
N TYR A 218 5.77 -5.00 7.09
CA TYR A 218 7.11 -4.97 7.67
C TYR A 218 7.49 -6.36 8.20
N ASN A 219 6.59 -6.96 8.99
CA ASN A 219 6.80 -8.26 9.61
C ASN A 219 6.82 -9.40 8.58
N LEU A 220 5.94 -9.42 7.59
CA LEU A 220 5.99 -10.39 6.49
C LEU A 220 7.34 -10.34 5.76
N LYS A 221 7.83 -9.15 5.39
CA LYS A 221 9.15 -9.00 4.74
C LYS A 221 10.29 -9.43 5.66
N LYS A 222 10.19 -9.13 6.96
CA LYS A 222 11.14 -9.58 7.98
C LYS A 222 11.20 -11.11 8.03
N PHE A 223 10.07 -11.80 8.06
CA PHE A 223 10.02 -13.27 8.03
C PHE A 223 10.47 -13.87 6.70
N GLU A 224 10.10 -13.29 5.56
CA GLU A 224 10.53 -13.74 4.23
C GLU A 224 12.05 -13.69 4.06
N ASN A 225 12.71 -12.67 4.64
CA ASN A 225 14.18 -12.59 4.65
C ASN A 225 14.84 -13.52 5.68
N LEU A 226 14.10 -13.97 6.69
CA LEU A 226 14.61 -14.83 7.74
C LEU A 226 14.57 -16.30 7.33
N VAL A 227 13.48 -16.73 6.70
CA VAL A 227 13.14 -18.13 6.44
C VAL A 227 13.47 -18.51 4.99
N PHE A 228 14.39 -19.44 4.82
CA PHE A 228 14.63 -20.05 3.50
C PHE A 228 13.71 -21.28 3.34
N SER A 229 12.42 -21.03 3.09
CA SER A 229 11.44 -22.12 2.92
C SER A 229 11.02 -22.31 1.47
N THR A 230 10.54 -23.52 1.16
CA THR A 230 9.96 -23.85 -0.14
C THR A 230 8.64 -23.10 -0.38
N ILE A 231 7.99 -22.62 0.68
CA ILE A 231 6.78 -21.80 0.60
C ILE A 231 7.05 -20.39 1.11
N SER A 232 6.46 -19.39 0.47
CA SER A 232 6.51 -18.03 0.99
C SER A 232 5.66 -17.90 2.26
N VAL A 233 6.01 -16.93 3.10
CA VAL A 233 5.22 -16.56 4.29
C VAL A 233 3.77 -16.23 3.95
N TYR A 234 3.53 -15.68 2.76
CA TYR A 234 2.20 -15.38 2.23
C TYR A 234 1.39 -16.66 2.02
N HIS A 235 1.97 -17.65 1.34
CA HIS A 235 1.31 -18.92 1.08
C HIS A 235 1.06 -19.71 2.38
N PHE A 236 2.01 -19.65 3.31
CA PHE A 236 1.81 -20.17 4.67
C PHE A 236 0.59 -19.55 5.36
N GLY A 237 0.46 -18.22 5.33
CA GLY A 237 -0.70 -17.51 5.88
C GLY A 237 -2.02 -17.87 5.19
N GLU A 238 -2.03 -18.03 3.87
CA GLU A 238 -3.21 -18.48 3.11
C GLU A 238 -3.67 -19.87 3.54
N ILE A 239 -2.75 -20.82 3.62
CA ILE A 239 -3.07 -22.18 4.07
C ILE A 239 -3.65 -22.15 5.48
N VAL A 240 -3.06 -21.37 6.40
CA VAL A 240 -3.56 -21.20 7.78
C VAL A 240 -4.96 -20.55 7.81
N ASN A 241 -5.27 -19.65 6.87
CA ASN A 241 -6.60 -19.06 6.75
C ASN A 241 -7.65 -20.08 6.26
N GLU A 242 -7.28 -21.03 5.40
CA GLU A 242 -8.20 -22.08 4.93
C GLU A 242 -8.66 -23.03 6.05
N VAL A 243 -7.83 -23.21 7.08
CA VAL A 243 -8.09 -24.06 8.26
C VAL A 243 -8.92 -23.36 9.35
N ARG A 244 -9.18 -22.05 9.22
CA ARG A 244 -9.95 -21.28 10.20
C ARG A 244 -11.43 -21.65 10.14
N GLU A 245 -12.02 -21.99 11.30
CA GLU A 245 -13.47 -22.00 11.45
C GLU A 245 -14.02 -20.57 11.31
N LYS A 246 -14.75 -20.31 10.21
CA LYS A 246 -15.34 -18.99 9.89
C LYS A 246 -16.25 -18.41 10.97
N SER A 247 -16.66 -19.19 11.97
CA SER A 247 -17.57 -18.82 13.05
C SER A 247 -16.90 -18.50 14.41
N LYS A 248 -15.58 -18.68 14.57
CA LYS A 248 -14.85 -18.52 15.87
C LYS A 248 -13.59 -17.66 15.77
N TYR A 249 -13.71 -16.54 15.06
CA TYR A 249 -12.63 -15.69 14.55
C TYR A 249 -11.56 -15.27 15.60
N ASN A 250 -11.91 -14.99 16.86
CA ASN A 250 -10.94 -14.39 17.79
C ASN A 250 -10.19 -15.37 18.70
N LYS A 251 -10.68 -16.61 18.89
CA LYS A 251 -10.05 -17.54 19.85
C LYS A 251 -8.99 -18.41 19.19
N PHE A 252 -9.29 -18.92 17.99
CA PHE A 252 -8.35 -19.77 17.25
C PHE A 252 -7.05 -19.02 16.90
N ASP A 253 -7.15 -17.79 16.37
CA ASP A 253 -5.98 -17.02 15.94
C ASP A 253 -5.05 -16.67 17.12
N LYS A 254 -5.62 -16.33 18.28
CA LYS A 254 -4.86 -16.05 19.50
C LYS A 254 -4.20 -17.31 20.06
N ASP A 255 -4.95 -18.40 20.18
CA ASP A 255 -4.43 -19.67 20.69
C ASP A 255 -3.35 -20.24 19.75
N PHE A 256 -3.54 -20.11 18.44
CA PHE A 256 -2.58 -20.49 17.41
C PHE A 256 -1.33 -19.62 17.47
N ALA A 257 -1.44 -18.28 17.52
CA ALA A 257 -0.29 -17.38 17.61
C ALA A 257 0.52 -17.61 18.90
N ILE A 258 -0.14 -17.85 20.03
CA ILE A 258 0.51 -18.22 21.29
C ILE A 258 1.24 -19.55 21.14
N ALA A 259 0.61 -20.55 20.53
CA ALA A 259 1.20 -21.87 20.35
C ALA A 259 2.42 -21.82 19.40
N VAL A 260 2.35 -21.06 18.30
CA VAL A 260 3.50 -20.80 17.41
C VAL A 260 4.60 -20.07 18.18
N SER A 261 4.27 -19.05 18.97
CA SER A 261 5.23 -18.29 19.77
C SER A 261 6.00 -19.18 20.75
N LYS A 262 5.31 -20.13 21.37
CA LYS A 262 5.95 -21.12 22.25
C LYS A 262 6.87 -22.05 21.47
N LEU A 263 6.43 -22.54 20.32
CA LEU A 263 7.23 -23.45 19.48
C LEU A 263 8.51 -22.78 18.98
N ILE A 264 8.43 -21.55 18.47
CA ILE A 264 9.59 -20.88 17.86
C ILE A 264 10.60 -20.36 18.87
N ASN A 265 10.15 -19.98 20.09
CA ASN A 265 11.03 -19.51 21.16
C ASN A 265 11.53 -20.64 22.07
N HIS A 266 11.09 -21.88 21.83
CA HIS A 266 11.60 -23.05 22.53
C HIS A 266 13.04 -23.33 22.10
N THR A 267 13.92 -23.63 23.06
CA THR A 267 15.30 -24.00 22.76
C THR A 267 15.32 -25.44 22.26
N HIS A 268 15.51 -25.61 20.95
CA HIS A 268 15.55 -26.91 20.31
C HIS A 268 16.95 -27.50 20.43
N VAL A 269 17.05 -28.63 21.13
CA VAL A 269 18.35 -29.28 21.44
C VAL A 269 18.96 -29.92 20.19
N ASP A 270 18.13 -30.41 19.28
CA ASP A 270 18.54 -31.01 18.01
C ASP A 270 17.41 -30.98 16.96
N LEU A 271 17.77 -31.19 15.69
CA LEU A 271 16.84 -31.10 14.55
C LEU A 271 15.74 -32.17 14.58
N LYS A 272 15.99 -33.37 15.13
CA LYS A 272 14.96 -34.42 15.21
C LYS A 272 13.92 -34.09 16.27
N SER A 273 14.36 -33.53 17.40
CA SER A 273 13.45 -33.05 18.44
C SER A 273 12.53 -31.94 17.90
N LEU A 274 13.09 -30.99 17.14
CA LEU A 274 12.29 -29.94 16.48
C LEU A 274 11.27 -30.52 15.48
N GLU A 275 11.68 -31.49 14.65
CA GLU A 275 10.77 -32.14 13.69
C GLU A 275 9.58 -32.81 14.41
N ILE A 276 9.83 -33.47 15.54
CA ILE A 276 8.78 -34.08 16.36
C ILE A 276 7.85 -33.00 16.93
N GLU A 277 8.40 -31.93 17.50
CA GLU A 277 7.61 -30.83 18.08
C GLU A 277 6.74 -30.13 17.05
N VAL A 278 7.26 -29.85 15.85
CA VAL A 278 6.49 -29.27 14.73
C VAL A 278 5.36 -30.20 14.30
N ASN A 279 5.60 -31.51 14.21
CA ASN A 279 4.56 -32.47 13.83
C ASN A 279 3.47 -32.61 14.91
N LEU A 280 3.86 -32.58 16.19
CA LEU A 280 2.91 -32.56 17.31
C LEU A 280 2.07 -31.28 17.27
N PHE A 281 2.69 -30.12 17.03
CA PHE A 281 1.99 -28.86 16.87
C PHE A 281 0.91 -28.93 15.78
N ILE A 282 1.22 -29.47 14.60
CA ILE A 282 0.24 -29.59 13.51
C ILE A 282 -0.92 -30.49 13.90
N ARG A 283 -0.63 -31.63 14.54
CA ARG A 283 -1.66 -32.56 14.98
C ARG A 283 -2.56 -31.91 16.04
N ASP A 284 -1.97 -31.26 17.03
CA ASP A 284 -2.66 -30.85 18.25
C ASP A 284 -3.32 -29.47 18.09
N CYS A 285 -2.78 -28.58 17.24
CA CYS A 285 -3.32 -27.24 17.01
C CYS A 285 -4.09 -27.08 15.70
N LEU A 286 -3.80 -27.86 14.65
CA LEU A 286 -4.46 -27.71 13.34
C LEU A 286 -5.41 -28.86 13.02
N PHE A 287 -5.02 -30.11 13.24
CA PHE A 287 -5.93 -31.23 12.95
C PHE A 287 -7.09 -31.31 13.94
N SER A 288 -6.87 -30.91 15.19
CA SER A 288 -7.89 -30.88 16.23
C SER A 288 -9.02 -29.88 15.97
N THR A 289 -8.81 -28.90 15.09
CA THR A 289 -9.79 -27.87 14.74
C THR A 289 -10.54 -28.14 13.44
N LEU A 290 -10.16 -29.17 12.70
CA LEU A 290 -10.76 -29.52 11.42
C LEU A 290 -11.85 -30.60 11.56
N SER A 291 -12.90 -30.49 10.74
CA SER A 291 -13.81 -31.60 10.51
C SER A 291 -13.12 -32.72 9.72
N ASP A 292 -13.65 -33.94 9.75
CA ASP A 292 -13.08 -35.08 9.02
C ASP A 292 -13.02 -34.85 7.50
N SER A 293 -14.00 -34.15 6.93
CA SER A 293 -14.00 -33.79 5.50
C SER A 293 -12.91 -32.78 5.17
N ASP A 294 -12.74 -31.76 6.02
CA ASP A 294 -11.73 -30.72 5.82
C ASP A 294 -10.33 -31.28 6.05
N LEU A 295 -10.15 -32.18 7.02
CA LEU A 295 -8.88 -32.87 7.27
C LEU A 295 -8.47 -33.74 6.07
N LYS A 296 -9.40 -34.44 5.44
CA LYS A 296 -9.14 -35.21 4.21
C LYS A 296 -8.71 -34.29 3.07
N TYR A 297 -9.41 -33.18 2.88
CA TYR A 297 -9.04 -32.17 1.90
C TYR A 297 -7.65 -31.59 2.17
N PHE A 298 -7.39 -31.16 3.41
CA PHE A 298 -6.14 -30.60 3.88
C PHE A 298 -4.95 -31.54 3.68
N LYS A 299 -5.14 -32.84 3.94
CA LYS A 299 -4.15 -33.88 3.66
C LYS A 299 -3.93 -34.10 2.17
N SER A 300 -5.01 -34.13 1.37
CA SER A 300 -4.92 -34.31 -0.09
C SER A 300 -4.13 -33.20 -0.79
N LYS A 301 -4.15 -31.99 -0.23
CA LYS A 301 -3.39 -30.83 -0.70
C LYS A 301 -1.96 -30.73 -0.16
N ASN A 302 -1.55 -31.68 0.69
CA ASN A 302 -0.26 -31.65 1.40
C ASN A 302 -0.01 -30.40 2.25
N TYR A 303 -1.05 -29.64 2.60
CA TYR A 303 -0.95 -28.38 3.35
C TYR A 303 -0.24 -28.52 4.70
N HIS A 304 -0.47 -29.63 5.40
CA HIS A 304 0.24 -29.96 6.63
C HIS A 304 1.77 -30.02 6.45
N LYS A 305 2.27 -30.55 5.33
CA LYS A 305 3.72 -30.63 5.06
C LYS A 305 4.31 -29.24 4.81
N TYR A 306 3.57 -28.39 4.11
CA TYR A 306 3.97 -27.01 3.85
C TYR A 306 4.06 -26.22 5.15
N ILE A 307 3.05 -26.31 6.01
CA ILE A 307 3.08 -25.70 7.35
C ILE A 307 4.25 -26.24 8.18
N ALA A 308 4.46 -27.57 8.18
CA ALA A 308 5.55 -28.19 8.92
C ALA A 308 6.91 -27.64 8.49
N GLN A 309 7.14 -27.61 7.18
CA GLN A 309 8.39 -27.13 6.62
C GLN A 309 8.64 -25.67 6.98
N TYR A 310 7.64 -24.81 6.82
CA TYR A 310 7.78 -23.39 7.15
C TYR A 310 8.05 -23.15 8.64
N LEU A 311 7.33 -23.82 9.54
CA LEU A 311 7.55 -23.69 10.98
C LEU A 311 8.93 -24.23 11.38
N PHE A 312 9.37 -25.33 10.78
CA PHE A 312 10.70 -25.91 11.00
C PHE A 312 11.80 -24.92 10.58
N ASP A 313 11.72 -24.38 9.36
CA ASP A 313 12.67 -23.39 8.83
C ASP A 313 12.67 -22.11 9.68
N LEU A 314 11.50 -21.69 10.17
CA LEU A 314 11.34 -20.53 11.03
C LEU A 314 12.01 -20.72 12.39
N CYS A 315 11.83 -21.88 13.03
CA CYS A 315 12.48 -22.23 14.30
C CYS A 315 14.01 -22.22 14.16
N ILE A 316 14.55 -22.79 13.06
CA ILE A 316 15.98 -22.75 12.77
C ILE A 316 16.47 -21.32 12.58
N ALA A 317 15.79 -20.54 11.74
CA ALA A 317 16.19 -19.17 11.44
C ALA A 317 16.24 -18.28 12.69
N ILE A 318 15.28 -18.43 13.61
CA ILE A 318 15.22 -17.66 14.87
C ILE A 318 16.34 -18.09 15.81
N ASN A 319 16.56 -19.40 15.98
CA ASN A 319 17.60 -19.94 16.85
C ASN A 319 19.02 -19.62 16.34
N GLU A 320 19.26 -19.69 15.04
CA GLU A 320 20.58 -19.42 14.46
C GLU A 320 20.90 -17.93 14.38
N LYS A 321 19.92 -17.08 14.07
CA LYS A 321 20.14 -15.63 13.88
C LYS A 321 19.95 -14.82 15.17
N CYS A 322 19.64 -15.46 16.31
CA CYS A 322 19.32 -14.82 17.58
C CYS A 322 18.32 -13.67 17.44
N PHE A 323 17.33 -13.85 16.56
CA PHE A 323 16.42 -12.78 16.21
C PHE A 323 15.24 -12.78 17.19
N PRO A 324 15.00 -11.71 17.97
CA PRO A 324 13.87 -11.68 18.89
C PRO A 324 12.55 -11.61 18.11
N VAL A 325 11.70 -12.61 18.27
CA VAL A 325 10.35 -12.67 17.68
C VAL A 325 9.30 -12.63 18.81
N THR A 326 8.49 -11.59 18.81
CA THR A 326 7.40 -11.40 19.78
C THR A 326 6.15 -12.15 19.34
N THR A 327 5.21 -12.34 20.26
CA THR A 327 3.88 -12.88 19.91
C THR A 327 3.11 -11.93 18.97
N GLU A 328 3.34 -10.61 19.06
CA GLU A 328 2.74 -9.61 18.15
C GLU A 328 3.27 -9.79 16.71
N ASP A 329 4.58 -10.02 16.53
CA ASP A 329 5.17 -10.31 15.21
C ASP A 329 4.50 -11.52 14.54
N ILE A 330 4.13 -12.53 15.32
CA ILE A 330 3.45 -13.74 14.84
C ILE A 330 1.98 -13.47 14.56
N CYS A 331 1.30 -12.67 15.39
CA CYS A 331 -0.08 -12.26 15.14
C CYS A 331 -0.21 -11.49 13.82
N ASP A 332 0.79 -10.66 13.49
CA ASP A 332 0.88 -9.91 12.25
C ASP A 332 1.00 -10.81 11.01
N LEU A 333 1.57 -12.02 11.12
CA LEU A 333 1.55 -13.02 10.04
C LEU A 333 0.13 -13.47 9.69
N PHE A 334 -0.79 -13.38 10.65
CA PHE A 334 -2.10 -14.00 10.63
C PHE A 334 -3.27 -13.01 10.65
N ASN A 335 -3.04 -11.71 10.40
CA ASN A 335 -4.08 -10.67 10.44
C ASN A 335 -4.84 -10.57 11.77
N TYR A 336 -4.14 -10.76 12.88
CA TYR A 336 -4.74 -10.67 14.20
C TYR A 336 -4.23 -9.42 14.93
N GLN A 337 -5.13 -8.48 15.24
CA GLN A 337 -4.87 -7.41 16.20
C GLN A 337 -5.25 -7.92 17.60
N LEU A 338 -4.32 -7.82 18.55
CA LEU A 338 -4.47 -8.38 19.91
C LEU A 338 -5.54 -7.72 20.76
#